data_AF-A0AAF3EEW2-F1
#
_entry.id   AF-A0AAF3EEW2-F1
#
_cell.length_a   1.000
_cell.length_b   1.000
_cell.length_c   1.000
_cell.angle_alpha   90.00
_cell.angle_beta   90.00
_cell.angle_gamma   90.00
#
_symmetry.space_group_name_H-M   'P 1'
#
loop_
_entity.id
_entity.type
_entity.pdbx_description
1 polymer ?
#
loop_
_entity_poly.entity_id
_entity_poly.type
_entity_poly.pdbx_seq_one_letter_code
_entity_poly.pdbx_strand_id
1 'polypeptide(L)'
;MKNFRRLPRFSNIRRQSSAASKFVPKQITTLPVFLHNHLFPNVEVPSTASNDAFSKKLEILEKPVLRNANLLQHFEAVAREKTDTYSAYMDEMMQWNLEKLYKLLPKEFNFRTGWTRYDHQTGEITEVSHPLESCSVFDVEVCVTDAEPKGKLPTMAIALTSKAWYSWCSKRLVENTPYYDFATTNEMIPLSVDGEDRKARLVVGHNVGFDRARTREPYLQYKTGLRYFDTLSAGASIYGMADHQQGLYNKDDLTEEKTIFRKDWAAMKLEKLMAKWRTNATKVSLKDLCKFLLSEDKDRLSKKISMMKKTERDYFVKEPIMFFRETKNFQECMAYCALDVIATAKAFQKLVPKFREMYPSPVTLYGFLNMGDAYLPINRYWPQYYDSCEKALLEQKQQNSIQIVKSAKTLCEETNITDPWLWTEDWKLSRKDSNPRWYNNLFANAEQRGLSIEDIGDDTLNVRYGKLIPKIFGMVYGPYPLYDHPVYGWGYLIPVVDECRDLKPDDFVELGKEKSKVLMPAGALWNIYNERFGAPSKTNKVSKRI
;
A
#
# COMPACT_ATOMS: atom_id res chain seq x y z
N MET A 1 47.91 -11.65 -36.62
CA MET A 1 48.11 -12.85 -37.47
C MET A 1 48.85 -13.92 -36.68
N LYS A 2 48.18 -15.02 -36.32
CA LYS A 2 48.70 -16.40 -36.30
C LYS A 2 47.71 -17.33 -35.55
N ASN A 3 47.24 -18.32 -36.31
CA ASN A 3 46.99 -19.70 -35.91
C ASN A 3 45.88 -20.05 -34.91
N PHE A 4 44.66 -20.16 -35.43
CA PHE A 4 43.75 -21.21 -34.96
C PHE A 4 43.85 -22.43 -35.89
N ARG A 5 44.26 -23.56 -35.30
CA ARG A 5 44.33 -24.89 -35.94
C ARG A 5 42.94 -25.34 -36.36
N ARG A 6 42.79 -25.73 -37.63
CA ARG A 6 41.64 -26.49 -38.14
C ARG A 6 41.63 -27.87 -37.49
N LEU A 7 40.54 -28.22 -36.80
CA LEU A 7 40.20 -29.60 -36.45
C LEU A 7 39.41 -30.26 -37.60
N PRO A 8 39.45 -31.60 -37.72
CA PRO A 8 39.11 -32.32 -38.95
C PRO A 8 37.61 -32.36 -39.23
N ARG A 9 37.27 -32.41 -40.52
CA ARG A 9 35.92 -32.69 -41.02
C ARG A 9 35.44 -34.05 -40.50
N PHE A 10 34.54 -34.05 -39.51
CA PHE A 10 33.63 -35.16 -39.30
C PHE A 10 32.61 -35.18 -40.45
N SER A 11 33.02 -35.81 -41.54
CA SER A 11 32.08 -36.43 -42.47
C SER A 11 31.49 -37.67 -41.77
N ASN A 12 30.18 -37.86 -41.95
CA ASN A 12 29.36 -38.95 -41.38
C ASN A 12 28.71 -38.70 -40.02
N ILE A 13 27.87 -37.68 -39.94
CA ILE A 13 26.59 -37.84 -39.23
C ILE A 13 25.50 -37.75 -40.29
N ARG A 14 24.97 -38.91 -40.68
CA ARG A 14 23.67 -39.02 -41.36
C ARG A 14 22.67 -38.30 -40.47
N ARG A 15 22.33 -37.04 -40.79
CA ARG A 15 21.08 -36.45 -40.33
C ARG A 15 19.99 -37.33 -40.92
N GLN A 16 19.38 -38.16 -40.08
CA GLN A 16 18.01 -38.58 -40.35
C GLN A 16 17.25 -37.28 -40.58
N SER A 17 16.82 -37.04 -41.81
CA SER A 17 15.86 -35.98 -42.08
C SER A 17 14.60 -36.37 -41.32
N SER A 18 14.43 -35.83 -40.11
CA SER A 18 13.10 -35.76 -39.54
C SER A 18 12.27 -35.05 -40.59
N ALA A 19 11.27 -35.77 -41.12
CA ALA A 19 10.35 -35.23 -42.10
C ALA A 19 9.95 -33.84 -41.63
N ALA A 20 10.14 -32.83 -42.50
CA ALA A 20 9.68 -31.48 -42.21
C ALA A 20 8.22 -31.60 -41.81
N SER A 21 7.95 -31.46 -40.51
CA SER A 21 6.60 -31.45 -39.96
C SER A 21 5.87 -30.39 -40.75
N LYS A 22 4.98 -30.82 -41.66
CA LYS A 22 4.09 -29.92 -42.38
C LYS A 22 3.23 -29.30 -41.30
N PHE A 23 3.59 -28.09 -40.88
CA PHE A 23 2.75 -27.30 -40.00
C PHE A 23 1.44 -27.05 -40.76
N VAL A 24 0.41 -27.81 -40.41
CA VAL A 24 -0.96 -27.54 -40.87
C VAL A 24 -1.52 -26.53 -39.89
N PRO A 25 -1.83 -25.30 -40.31
CA PRO A 25 -2.46 -24.32 -39.44
C PRO A 25 -3.75 -24.92 -38.91
N LYS A 26 -3.81 -25.17 -37.60
CA LYS A 26 -5.07 -25.54 -36.96
C LYS A 26 -5.92 -24.28 -36.87
N GLN A 27 -7.05 -24.29 -37.55
CA GLN A 27 -8.04 -23.23 -37.44
C GLN A 27 -8.53 -23.20 -35.99
N ILE A 28 -8.40 -22.05 -35.34
CA ILE A 28 -8.91 -21.85 -33.98
C ILE A 28 -10.42 -21.69 -34.11
N THR A 29 -11.17 -22.68 -33.63
CA THR A 29 -12.61 -22.60 -33.54
C THR A 29 -12.99 -21.48 -32.57
N THR A 30 -13.86 -20.56 -33.01
CA THR A 30 -14.33 -19.43 -32.21
C THR A 30 -15.72 -19.72 -31.64
N LEU A 31 -16.50 -18.67 -31.35
CA LEU A 31 -17.82 -18.79 -30.75
C LEU A 31 -18.77 -19.63 -31.61
N PRO A 32 -19.67 -20.40 -30.98
CA PRO A 32 -20.76 -21.04 -31.69
C PRO A 32 -21.61 -20.06 -32.49
N VAL A 33 -22.12 -20.48 -33.66
CA VAL A 33 -22.91 -19.61 -34.56
C VAL A 33 -24.09 -18.95 -33.84
N PHE A 34 -24.81 -19.70 -33.01
CA PHE A 34 -25.97 -19.19 -32.27
C PHE A 34 -25.62 -18.16 -31.17
N LEU A 35 -24.40 -18.21 -30.61
CA LEU A 35 -23.89 -17.18 -29.68
C LEU A 35 -23.39 -15.97 -30.45
N HIS A 36 -22.70 -16.19 -31.57
CA HIS A 36 -22.27 -15.11 -32.45
C HIS A 36 -23.47 -14.27 -32.90
N ASN A 37 -24.52 -14.92 -33.41
CA ASN A 37 -25.76 -14.24 -33.84
C ASN A 37 -26.46 -13.50 -32.70
N HIS A 38 -26.30 -13.96 -31.45
CA HIS A 38 -26.88 -13.27 -30.30
C HIS A 38 -26.04 -12.07 -29.86
N LEU A 39 -24.72 -12.22 -29.74
CA LEU A 39 -23.79 -11.19 -29.25
C LEU A 39 -23.49 -10.12 -30.30
N PHE A 40 -23.55 -10.50 -31.58
CA PHE A 40 -23.20 -9.69 -32.74
C PHE A 40 -24.25 -9.84 -33.86
N PRO A 41 -25.53 -9.49 -33.61
CA PRO A 41 -26.64 -9.72 -34.55
C PRO A 41 -26.44 -9.08 -35.94
N ASN A 42 -25.60 -8.05 -36.04
CA ASN A 42 -25.32 -7.31 -37.27
C ASN A 42 -23.91 -7.57 -37.84
N VAL A 43 -23.22 -8.62 -37.39
CA VAL A 43 -21.87 -8.97 -37.86
C VAL A 43 -21.91 -10.34 -38.51
N GLU A 44 -21.34 -10.47 -39.71
CA GLU A 44 -21.25 -11.75 -40.40
C GLU A 44 -20.58 -12.81 -39.53
N VAL A 45 -21.13 -14.03 -39.58
CA VAL A 45 -20.62 -15.17 -38.83
C VAL A 45 -19.23 -15.53 -39.35
N PRO A 46 -18.19 -15.56 -38.49
CA PRO A 46 -16.85 -15.93 -38.91
C PRO A 46 -16.82 -17.37 -39.43
N SER A 47 -16.00 -17.62 -40.45
CA SER A 47 -15.75 -18.98 -40.96
C SER A 47 -15.10 -19.92 -39.93
N THR A 48 -14.67 -19.37 -38.79
CA THR A 48 -14.11 -20.08 -37.63
C THR A 48 -15.17 -20.48 -36.59
N ALA A 49 -16.44 -20.12 -36.76
CA ALA A 49 -17.49 -20.40 -35.79
C ALA A 49 -17.80 -21.91 -35.67
N SER A 50 -18.06 -22.39 -34.46
CA SER A 50 -18.41 -23.80 -34.20
C SER A 50 -19.90 -24.09 -34.40
N ASN A 51 -20.23 -25.32 -34.83
CA ASN A 51 -21.57 -25.90 -34.78
C ASN A 51 -21.55 -27.31 -34.15
N ASP A 52 -20.60 -27.57 -33.26
CA ASP A 52 -20.43 -28.86 -32.59
C ASP A 52 -21.60 -29.22 -31.62
N ALA A 53 -21.62 -30.47 -31.17
CA ALA A 53 -22.65 -30.96 -30.25
C ALA A 53 -22.67 -30.25 -28.89
N PHE A 54 -21.54 -29.64 -28.48
CA PHE A 54 -21.45 -28.84 -27.26
C PHE A 54 -22.18 -27.51 -27.42
N SER A 55 -22.07 -26.89 -28.61
CA SER A 55 -22.80 -25.69 -29.00
C SER A 55 -24.32 -25.88 -28.88
N LYS A 56 -24.85 -27.04 -29.29
CA LYS A 56 -26.28 -27.37 -29.16
C LYS A 56 -26.76 -27.47 -27.70
N LYS A 57 -25.89 -27.87 -26.76
CA LYS A 57 -26.24 -27.89 -25.32
C LYS A 57 -26.34 -26.48 -24.72
N LEU A 58 -25.55 -25.55 -25.24
CA LEU A 58 -25.54 -24.15 -24.80
C LEU A 58 -26.72 -23.33 -25.35
N GLU A 59 -27.37 -23.77 -26.45
CA GLU A 59 -28.59 -23.15 -26.98
C GLU A 59 -29.76 -23.16 -25.98
N ILE A 60 -29.72 -24.07 -25.01
CA ILE A 60 -30.76 -24.25 -23.99
C ILE A 60 -30.68 -23.17 -22.89
N LEU A 61 -29.55 -22.44 -22.80
CA LEU A 61 -29.39 -21.40 -21.80
C LEU A 61 -30.19 -20.14 -22.16
N GLU A 62 -30.92 -19.61 -21.18
CA GLU A 62 -31.59 -18.32 -21.29
C GLU A 62 -30.56 -17.20 -21.47
N LYS A 63 -30.70 -16.42 -22.54
CA LYS A 63 -29.74 -15.37 -22.90
C LYS A 63 -30.27 -14.01 -22.48
N PRO A 64 -29.45 -13.12 -21.90
CA PRO A 64 -29.88 -11.78 -21.54
C PRO A 64 -30.27 -10.98 -22.79
N VAL A 65 -31.32 -10.18 -22.68
CA VAL A 65 -31.75 -9.32 -23.77
C VAL A 65 -30.72 -8.20 -23.97
N LEU A 66 -30.07 -8.19 -25.14
CA LEU A 66 -29.20 -7.08 -25.52
C LEU A 66 -30.03 -5.84 -25.85
N ARG A 67 -29.56 -4.70 -25.34
CA ARG A 67 -30.21 -3.39 -25.53
C ARG A 67 -29.85 -2.73 -26.86
N ASN A 68 -28.80 -3.20 -27.52
CA ASN A 68 -28.23 -2.60 -28.73
C ASN A 68 -27.60 -3.67 -29.63
N ALA A 69 -27.17 -3.24 -30.81
CA ALA A 69 -26.64 -4.09 -31.89
C ALA A 69 -25.31 -4.80 -31.59
N ASN A 70 -24.58 -4.37 -30.56
CA ASN A 70 -23.34 -5.00 -30.12
C ASN A 70 -23.10 -4.83 -28.61
N LEU A 71 -22.18 -5.63 -28.07
CA LEU A 71 -21.85 -5.63 -26.65
C LEU A 71 -21.34 -4.29 -26.12
N LEU A 72 -20.51 -3.57 -26.89
CA LEU A 72 -19.97 -2.27 -26.46
C LEU A 72 -21.11 -1.27 -26.23
N GLN A 73 -21.99 -1.10 -27.22
CA GLN A 73 -23.16 -0.21 -27.12
C GLN A 73 -24.15 -0.68 -26.05
N HIS A 74 -24.26 -1.98 -25.82
CA HIS A 74 -25.07 -2.52 -24.73
C HIS A 74 -24.52 -2.08 -23.37
N PHE A 75 -23.22 -2.27 -23.12
CA PHE A 75 -22.60 -1.88 -21.85
C PHE A 75 -22.57 -0.37 -21.65
N GLU A 76 -22.38 0.43 -22.70
CA GLU A 76 -22.51 1.89 -22.61
C GLU A 76 -23.93 2.32 -22.24
N ALA A 77 -24.95 1.71 -22.82
CA ALA A 77 -26.34 2.01 -22.49
C ALA A 77 -26.71 1.59 -21.06
N VAL A 78 -26.22 0.43 -20.60
CA VAL A 78 -26.39 -0.02 -19.21
C VAL A 78 -25.68 0.94 -18.25
N ALA A 79 -24.45 1.33 -18.56
CA ALA A 79 -23.69 2.25 -17.72
C ALA A 79 -24.39 3.60 -17.61
N ARG A 80 -24.82 4.20 -18.73
CA ARG A 80 -25.57 5.47 -18.74
C ARG A 80 -26.82 5.41 -17.87
N GLU A 81 -27.67 4.40 -18.01
CA GLU A 81 -28.85 4.24 -17.15
C GLU A 81 -28.49 4.28 -15.66
N LYS A 82 -27.35 3.70 -15.27
CA LYS A 82 -26.90 3.67 -13.87
C LYS A 82 -26.14 4.92 -13.44
N THR A 83 -25.60 5.72 -14.36
CA THR A 83 -24.73 6.87 -14.04
C THR A 83 -25.32 8.23 -14.37
N ASP A 84 -26.33 8.34 -15.23
CA ASP A 84 -26.80 9.62 -15.76
C ASP A 84 -27.27 10.58 -14.66
N THR A 85 -27.97 10.06 -13.64
CA THR A 85 -28.38 10.86 -12.47
C THR A 85 -27.17 11.39 -11.69
N TYR A 86 -26.14 10.57 -11.47
CA TYR A 86 -24.92 11.01 -10.79
C TYR A 86 -24.10 11.97 -11.65
N SER A 87 -24.06 11.76 -12.97
CA SER A 87 -23.41 12.69 -13.91
C SER A 87 -24.09 14.06 -13.89
N ALA A 88 -25.43 14.10 -13.83
CA ALA A 88 -26.18 15.34 -13.67
C ALA A 88 -25.86 16.05 -12.35
N TYR A 89 -25.68 15.31 -11.25
CA TYR A 89 -25.21 15.90 -9.98
C TYR A 89 -23.78 16.44 -10.09
N MET A 90 -22.89 15.76 -10.79
CA MET A 90 -21.56 16.29 -11.07
C MET A 90 -21.66 17.60 -11.87
N ASP A 91 -22.52 17.65 -12.89
CA ASP A 91 -22.75 18.87 -13.70
C ASP A 91 -23.34 20.03 -12.89
N GLU A 92 -24.24 19.75 -11.95
CA GLU A 92 -24.74 20.75 -10.99
C GLU A 92 -23.59 21.31 -10.13
N MET A 93 -22.79 20.43 -9.53
CA MET A 93 -21.66 20.83 -8.66
C MET A 93 -20.58 21.61 -9.42
N MET A 94 -20.38 21.31 -10.71
CA MET A 94 -19.49 22.05 -11.60
C MET A 94 -19.91 23.52 -11.79
N GLN A 95 -21.19 23.84 -11.58
CA GLN A 95 -21.72 25.21 -11.72
C GLN A 95 -21.69 26.01 -10.40
N TRP A 96 -21.30 25.38 -9.29
CA TRP A 96 -21.28 26.06 -8.00
C TRP A 96 -20.29 27.24 -7.99
N ASN A 97 -20.74 28.41 -7.54
CA ASN A 97 -19.88 29.55 -7.28
C ASN A 97 -19.24 29.40 -5.89
N LEU A 98 -18.10 28.70 -5.83
CA LEU A 98 -17.43 28.35 -4.59
C LEU A 98 -16.95 29.59 -3.79
N GLU A 99 -16.62 30.71 -4.45
CA GLU A 99 -16.29 31.95 -3.75
C GLU A 99 -17.50 32.55 -3.01
N LYS A 100 -18.67 32.51 -3.65
CA LYS A 100 -19.93 32.94 -3.00
C LYS A 100 -20.28 32.00 -1.86
N LEU A 101 -20.22 30.68 -2.07
CA LEU A 101 -20.53 29.69 -1.03
C LEU A 101 -19.60 29.82 0.17
N TYR A 102 -18.31 30.07 -0.06
CA TYR A 102 -17.34 30.30 1.02
C TYR A 102 -17.62 31.57 1.84
N LYS A 103 -18.18 32.61 1.23
CA LYS A 103 -18.60 33.83 1.97
C LYS A 103 -19.83 33.60 2.85
N LEU A 104 -20.61 32.56 2.58
CA LEU A 104 -21.78 32.15 3.35
C LEU A 104 -21.43 31.15 4.47
N LEU A 105 -20.14 30.87 4.68
CA LEU A 105 -19.68 30.07 5.80
C LEU A 105 -20.18 30.68 7.12
N PRO A 106 -20.75 29.90 8.04
CA PRO A 106 -21.21 30.43 9.32
C PRO A 106 -20.04 31.03 10.10
N LYS A 107 -20.30 32.14 10.80
CA LYS A 107 -19.29 32.79 11.64
C LYS A 107 -18.95 31.96 12.87
N GLU A 108 -19.94 31.24 13.39
CA GLU A 108 -19.82 30.33 14.52
C GLU A 108 -20.61 29.05 14.20
N PHE A 109 -19.97 27.91 14.43
CA PHE A 109 -20.59 26.60 14.34
C PHE A 109 -21.29 26.24 15.64
N ASN A 110 -22.45 25.61 15.54
CA ASN A 110 -23.23 25.12 16.65
C ASN A 110 -22.56 23.88 17.27
N PHE A 111 -22.25 23.94 18.57
CA PHE A 111 -21.69 22.82 19.33
C PHE A 111 -22.82 21.93 19.86
N ARG A 112 -23.37 21.09 18.99
CA ARG A 112 -24.53 20.23 19.30
C ARG A 112 -24.41 18.87 18.60
N THR A 113 -24.85 17.81 19.29
CA THR A 113 -24.89 16.44 18.74
C THR A 113 -25.73 16.37 17.47
N GLY A 114 -25.26 15.64 16.46
CA GLY A 114 -25.96 15.44 15.20
C GLY A 114 -25.71 16.56 14.18
N TRP A 115 -26.51 16.58 13.11
CA TRP A 115 -26.36 17.56 12.03
C TRP A 115 -27.05 18.87 12.35
N THR A 116 -26.32 19.96 12.17
CA THR A 116 -26.85 21.33 12.10
C THR A 116 -26.68 21.84 10.66
N ARG A 117 -27.76 22.41 10.11
CA ARG A 117 -27.85 23.03 8.78
C ARG A 117 -27.82 24.55 8.92
N TYR A 118 -27.02 25.21 8.09
CA TYR A 118 -26.94 26.67 7.97
C TYR A 118 -27.38 27.08 6.56
N ASP A 119 -28.63 27.55 6.44
CA ASP A 119 -29.25 27.86 5.15
C ASP A 119 -28.60 29.07 4.47
N HIS A 120 -28.22 28.94 3.19
CA HIS A 120 -27.58 30.00 2.40
C HIS A 120 -28.51 31.17 2.04
N GLN A 121 -29.82 30.94 2.00
CA GLN A 121 -30.83 31.93 1.60
C GLN A 121 -31.43 32.64 2.81
N THR A 122 -31.89 31.88 3.80
CA THR A 122 -32.57 32.43 4.99
C THR A 122 -31.60 32.76 6.12
N GLY A 123 -30.42 32.14 6.15
CA GLY A 123 -29.50 32.21 7.30
C GLY A 123 -29.99 31.41 8.52
N GLU A 124 -31.07 30.63 8.36
CA GLU A 124 -31.65 29.85 9.44
C GLU A 124 -30.74 28.68 9.84
N ILE A 125 -30.63 28.46 11.15
CA ILE A 125 -29.86 27.38 11.75
C ILE A 125 -30.84 26.33 12.28
N THR A 126 -30.85 25.16 11.65
CA THR A 126 -31.82 24.08 11.95
C THR A 126 -31.11 22.76 12.21
N GLU A 127 -31.69 21.94 13.09
CA GLU A 127 -31.28 20.56 13.26
C GLU A 127 -31.90 19.70 12.15
N VAL A 128 -31.11 18.81 11.56
CA VAL A 128 -31.57 17.88 10.54
C VAL A 128 -31.03 16.49 10.82
N SER A 129 -31.63 15.44 10.23
CA SER A 129 -31.12 14.08 10.40
C SER A 129 -29.97 13.74 9.44
N HIS A 130 -29.85 14.46 8.33
CA HIS A 130 -28.82 14.28 7.29
C HIS A 130 -28.83 15.49 6.33
N PRO A 131 -27.79 15.68 5.48
CA PRO A 131 -27.82 16.71 4.44
C PRO A 131 -28.99 16.53 3.47
N LEU A 132 -29.71 17.61 3.15
CA LEU A 132 -31.00 17.54 2.47
C LEU A 132 -30.88 17.45 0.95
N GLU A 133 -29.83 18.01 0.38
CA GLU A 133 -29.60 18.01 -1.07
C GLU A 133 -29.08 16.65 -1.58
N SER A 134 -29.22 16.42 -2.88
CA SER A 134 -28.81 15.15 -3.51
C SER A 134 -27.32 15.08 -3.83
N CYS A 135 -26.61 16.21 -3.79
CA CYS A 135 -25.18 16.27 -4.00
C CYS A 135 -24.51 17.15 -2.94
N SER A 136 -23.39 16.67 -2.40
CA SER A 136 -22.63 17.36 -1.36
C SER A 136 -21.13 17.10 -1.46
N VAL A 137 -20.34 18.00 -0.88
CA VAL A 137 -18.92 17.75 -0.56
C VAL A 137 -18.83 17.48 0.94
N PHE A 138 -18.07 16.48 1.35
CA PHE A 138 -18.05 16.00 2.74
C PHE A 138 -16.63 15.68 3.19
N ASP A 139 -16.35 15.97 4.46
CA ASP A 139 -15.10 15.64 5.15
C ASP A 139 -15.39 15.38 6.64
N VAL A 140 -14.64 14.45 7.25
CA VAL A 140 -14.80 14.04 8.66
C VAL A 140 -13.46 13.96 9.36
N GLU A 141 -13.44 14.43 10.61
CA GLU A 141 -12.27 14.33 11.48
C GLU A 141 -12.51 13.38 12.65
N VAL A 142 -11.41 12.73 13.08
CA VAL A 142 -11.39 11.71 14.13
C VAL A 142 -10.32 12.06 15.14
N CYS A 143 -10.70 12.20 16.41
CA CYS A 143 -9.77 12.29 17.52
C CYS A 143 -9.12 10.92 17.80
N VAL A 144 -7.88 10.74 17.35
CA VAL A 144 -7.16 9.46 17.43
C VAL A 144 -6.87 9.05 18.88
N THR A 145 -6.71 10.03 19.77
CA THR A 145 -6.37 9.86 21.18
C THR A 145 -7.57 9.55 22.09
N ASP A 146 -8.82 9.63 21.59
CA ASP A 146 -10.03 9.54 22.43
C ASP A 146 -10.23 8.16 23.09
N ALA A 147 -9.65 7.08 22.56
CA ALA A 147 -9.67 5.77 23.21
C ALA A 147 -8.54 4.84 22.78
N GLU A 148 -7.98 4.07 23.71
CA GLU A 148 -7.12 2.93 23.40
C GLU A 148 -7.95 1.73 22.90
N PRO A 149 -7.43 0.94 21.94
CA PRO A 149 -6.12 1.08 21.35
C PRO A 149 -6.08 1.99 20.10
N LYS A 150 -7.16 2.73 19.77
CA LYS A 150 -7.22 3.96 18.92
C LYS A 150 -8.68 4.28 18.57
N GLY A 151 -9.14 5.49 18.89
CA GLY A 151 -10.49 5.95 18.55
C GLY A 151 -10.73 5.90 17.04
N LYS A 152 -11.72 5.12 16.59
CA LYS A 152 -12.08 4.99 15.16
C LYS A 152 -13.37 5.73 14.79
N LEU A 153 -14.11 6.19 15.79
CA LEU A 153 -15.41 6.83 15.64
C LEU A 153 -15.28 8.27 15.14
N PRO A 154 -16.24 8.76 14.33
CA PRO A 154 -16.26 10.15 13.90
C PRO A 154 -16.35 11.11 15.09
N THR A 155 -15.58 12.20 15.05
CA THR A 155 -15.62 13.24 16.10
C THR A 155 -16.46 14.43 15.68
N MET A 156 -16.16 15.00 14.50
CA MET A 156 -16.89 16.10 13.88
C MET A 156 -16.78 16.00 12.35
N ALA A 157 -17.72 16.60 11.62
CA ALA A 157 -17.70 16.62 10.16
C ALA A 157 -18.34 17.89 9.59
N ILE A 158 -17.97 18.23 8.35
CA ILE A 158 -18.56 19.31 7.57
C ILE A 158 -19.11 18.75 6.25
N ALA A 159 -20.25 19.28 5.83
CA ALA A 159 -20.70 19.12 4.45
C ALA A 159 -21.08 20.46 3.82
N LEU A 160 -20.89 20.56 2.50
CA LEU A 160 -21.28 21.70 1.68
C LEU A 160 -22.22 21.26 0.57
N THR A 161 -23.33 21.97 0.41
CA THR A 161 -24.26 21.83 -0.72
C THR A 161 -24.47 23.16 -1.44
N SER A 162 -25.24 23.16 -2.53
CA SER A 162 -25.63 24.41 -3.21
C SER A 162 -26.47 25.32 -2.30
N LYS A 163 -27.17 24.77 -1.30
CA LYS A 163 -28.18 25.48 -0.50
C LYS A 163 -27.80 25.69 0.97
N ALA A 164 -26.85 24.94 1.52
CA ALA A 164 -26.45 25.10 2.91
C ALA A 164 -25.03 24.60 3.20
N TRP A 165 -24.45 25.15 4.26
CA TRP A 165 -23.38 24.50 5.01
C TRP A 165 -24.00 23.57 6.06
N TYR A 166 -23.26 22.53 6.42
CA TYR A 166 -23.66 21.58 7.45
C TYR A 166 -22.50 21.29 8.37
N SER A 167 -22.77 21.17 9.67
CA SER A 167 -21.83 20.67 10.66
C SER A 167 -22.43 19.50 11.42
N TRP A 168 -21.62 18.48 11.69
CA TRP A 168 -22.00 17.36 12.54
C TRP A 168 -21.04 17.25 13.72
N CYS A 169 -21.59 17.02 14.93
CA CYS A 169 -20.79 16.65 16.10
C CYS A 169 -21.23 15.30 16.66
N SER A 170 -20.28 14.50 17.08
CA SER A 170 -20.57 13.23 17.75
C SER A 170 -21.13 13.44 19.15
N LYS A 171 -21.93 12.48 19.60
CA LYS A 171 -22.42 12.41 20.98
C LYS A 171 -21.26 12.35 21.97
N ARG A 172 -20.17 11.64 21.62
CA ARG A 172 -18.95 11.53 22.42
C ARG A 172 -18.24 12.87 22.60
N LEU A 173 -18.16 13.68 21.55
CA LEU A 173 -17.58 15.03 21.61
C LEU A 173 -18.40 15.95 22.53
N VAL A 174 -19.72 15.98 22.36
CA VAL A 174 -20.59 16.96 23.03
C VAL A 174 -20.99 16.54 24.45
N GLU A 175 -21.36 15.27 24.64
CA GLU A 175 -22.00 14.77 25.87
C GLU A 175 -21.08 13.90 26.73
N ASN A 176 -19.83 13.66 26.30
CA ASN A 176 -18.87 12.83 27.02
C ASN A 176 -19.34 11.39 27.32
N THR A 177 -20.12 10.81 26.42
CA THR A 177 -20.53 9.40 26.53
C THR A 177 -19.32 8.46 26.62
N PRO A 178 -19.41 7.30 27.27
CA PRO A 178 -18.30 6.34 27.30
C PRO A 178 -17.93 5.88 25.88
N TYR A 179 -16.68 5.44 25.72
CA TYR A 179 -16.26 4.75 24.49
C TYR A 179 -16.85 3.35 24.48
N TYR A 180 -17.33 2.91 23.32
CA TYR A 180 -17.89 1.57 23.14
C TYR A 180 -16.86 0.68 22.43
N ASP A 181 -16.61 -0.51 22.97
CA ASP A 181 -15.75 -1.52 22.33
C ASP A 181 -16.29 -1.93 20.94
N PHE A 182 -17.61 -1.83 20.77
CA PHE A 182 -18.30 -2.09 19.51
C PHE A 182 -19.12 -0.87 19.09
N ALA A 183 -18.71 -0.24 18.00
CA ALA A 183 -19.48 0.80 17.35
C ALA A 183 -20.74 0.20 16.70
N THR A 184 -21.88 0.83 16.91
CA THR A 184 -23.11 0.56 16.16
C THR A 184 -23.27 1.59 15.05
N THR A 185 -24.28 1.41 14.20
CA THR A 185 -24.64 2.40 13.17
C THR A 185 -25.11 3.74 13.75
N ASN A 186 -25.45 3.79 15.05
CA ASN A 186 -25.93 5.01 15.72
C ASN A 186 -24.81 6.01 15.99
N GLU A 187 -23.56 5.54 16.14
CA GLU A 187 -22.39 6.41 16.32
C GLU A 187 -21.81 6.91 14.99
N MET A 188 -22.32 6.42 13.85
CA MET A 188 -21.87 6.80 12.50
C MET A 188 -22.63 7.99 11.94
N ILE A 189 -22.00 8.72 11.00
CA ILE A 189 -22.58 9.92 10.40
C ILE A 189 -23.61 9.53 9.33
N PRO A 190 -24.89 9.93 9.46
CA PRO A 190 -25.90 9.69 8.44
C PRO A 190 -25.77 10.69 7.27
N LEU A 191 -25.66 10.21 6.04
CA LEU A 191 -25.66 11.04 4.82
C LEU A 191 -26.93 10.90 3.98
N SER A 192 -27.80 9.97 4.34
CA SER A 192 -29.05 9.67 3.67
C SER A 192 -30.17 9.33 4.67
N VAL A 193 -31.40 9.30 4.16
CA VAL A 193 -32.59 8.96 4.94
C VAL A 193 -32.50 7.51 5.42
N ASP A 194 -33.05 7.23 6.59
CA ASP A 194 -33.26 5.86 7.06
C ASP A 194 -34.28 5.13 6.19
N GLY A 195 -33.92 3.93 5.72
CA GLY A 195 -34.80 3.04 4.95
C GLY A 195 -34.23 2.64 3.61
N GLU A 196 -34.89 1.71 2.93
CA GLU A 196 -34.46 1.18 1.63
C GLU A 196 -34.60 2.18 0.46
N ASP A 197 -34.71 3.48 0.74
CA ASP A 197 -34.80 4.50 -0.31
C ASP A 197 -33.50 4.50 -1.13
N ARG A 198 -33.64 4.09 -2.40
CA ARG A 198 -32.53 4.03 -3.37
C ARG A 198 -32.36 5.33 -4.13
N LYS A 199 -32.90 6.45 -3.64
CA LYS A 199 -32.69 7.76 -4.24
C LYS A 199 -31.19 8.03 -4.40
N ALA A 200 -30.81 8.37 -5.62
CA ALA A 200 -29.43 8.68 -5.97
C ALA A 200 -28.93 9.87 -5.15
N ARG A 201 -27.75 9.72 -4.55
CA ARG A 201 -27.03 10.79 -3.85
C ARG A 201 -25.55 10.72 -4.19
N LEU A 202 -24.93 11.87 -4.45
CA LEU A 202 -23.51 11.97 -4.77
C LEU A 202 -22.77 12.71 -3.66
N VAL A 203 -21.75 12.08 -3.08
CA VAL A 203 -20.86 12.70 -2.11
C VAL A 203 -19.47 12.81 -2.70
N VAL A 204 -18.94 14.02 -2.76
CA VAL A 204 -17.56 14.27 -3.18
C VAL A 204 -16.69 14.38 -1.94
N GLY A 205 -15.58 13.65 -1.92
CA GLY A 205 -14.61 13.69 -0.82
C GLY A 205 -13.18 13.62 -1.33
N HIS A 206 -12.22 13.65 -0.41
CA HIS A 206 -10.82 13.45 -0.71
C HIS A 206 -10.27 12.36 0.20
N ASN A 207 -9.84 11.23 -0.37
CA ASN A 207 -9.57 10.00 0.37
C ASN A 207 -10.83 9.41 1.03
N VAL A 208 -11.91 9.34 0.23
CA VAL A 208 -13.25 8.89 0.65
C VAL A 208 -13.24 7.60 1.47
N GLY A 209 -12.30 6.66 1.25
CA GLY A 209 -12.24 5.42 2.03
C GLY A 209 -12.12 5.66 3.54
N PHE A 210 -11.44 6.74 3.94
CA PHE A 210 -11.37 7.16 5.35
C PHE A 210 -12.71 7.68 5.84
N ASP A 211 -13.34 8.57 5.08
CA ASP A 211 -14.59 9.25 5.46
C ASP A 211 -15.77 8.29 5.46
N ARG A 212 -15.91 7.50 4.40
CA ARG A 212 -16.93 6.48 4.21
C ARG A 212 -16.95 5.50 5.37
N ALA A 213 -15.81 5.12 5.92
CA ALA A 213 -15.79 4.21 7.08
C ALA A 213 -16.43 4.83 8.35
N ARG A 214 -16.70 6.13 8.37
CA ARG A 214 -17.35 6.86 9.47
C ARG A 214 -18.79 7.26 9.14
N THR A 215 -19.28 6.94 7.95
CA THR A 215 -20.67 7.17 7.57
C THR A 215 -21.51 5.92 7.84
N ARG A 216 -22.82 6.11 7.97
CA ARG A 216 -23.75 5.05 8.36
C ARG A 216 -24.02 4.06 7.21
N GLU A 217 -24.13 4.57 5.99
CA GLU A 217 -24.63 3.85 4.82
C GLU A 217 -23.87 2.57 4.46
N PRO A 218 -22.52 2.52 4.54
CA PRO A 218 -21.75 1.31 4.22
C PRO A 218 -22.04 0.11 5.11
N TYR A 219 -22.62 0.34 6.29
CA TYR A 219 -22.88 -0.69 7.29
C TYR A 219 -24.33 -1.20 7.26
N LEU A 220 -25.19 -0.60 6.41
CA LEU A 220 -26.57 -1.05 6.24
C LEU A 220 -26.63 -2.39 5.49
N GLN A 221 -27.62 -3.22 5.83
CA GLN A 221 -27.80 -4.54 5.22
C GLN A 221 -28.36 -4.47 3.78
N TYR A 222 -28.93 -3.33 3.41
CA TYR A 222 -29.49 -3.05 2.09
C TYR A 222 -28.63 -2.03 1.35
N LYS A 223 -28.66 -2.08 0.02
CA LYS A 223 -27.94 -1.11 -0.83
C LYS A 223 -28.68 0.22 -0.85
N THR A 224 -27.94 1.30 -0.64
CA THR A 224 -28.43 2.68 -0.80
C THR A 224 -28.10 3.22 -2.21
N GLY A 225 -28.74 4.34 -2.57
CA GLY A 225 -28.40 5.14 -3.75
C GLY A 225 -27.21 6.09 -3.52
N LEU A 226 -26.49 5.99 -2.40
CA LEU A 226 -25.33 6.84 -2.13
C LEU A 226 -24.13 6.39 -2.94
N ARG A 227 -23.49 7.30 -3.66
CA ARG A 227 -22.22 7.05 -4.36
C ARG A 227 -21.23 8.15 -4.03
N TYR A 228 -19.95 7.78 -4.08
CA TYR A 228 -18.87 8.69 -3.76
C TYR A 228 -18.04 9.02 -5.00
N PHE A 229 -17.60 10.27 -5.10
CA PHE A 229 -16.55 10.68 -6.01
C PHE A 229 -15.30 11.04 -5.20
N ASP A 230 -14.26 10.21 -5.30
CA ASP A 230 -13.00 10.44 -4.59
C ASP A 230 -12.03 11.27 -5.42
N THR A 231 -11.81 12.52 -5.01
CA THR A 231 -10.87 13.42 -5.68
C THR A 231 -9.41 12.94 -5.56
N LEU A 232 -9.06 12.17 -4.53
CA LEU A 232 -7.73 11.57 -4.42
C LEU A 232 -7.54 10.52 -5.52
N SER A 233 -8.47 9.56 -5.64
CA SER A 233 -8.42 8.53 -6.67
C SER A 233 -8.47 9.12 -8.09
N ALA A 234 -9.34 10.11 -8.33
CA ALA A 234 -9.38 10.80 -9.62
C ALA A 234 -8.04 11.52 -9.91
N GLY A 235 -7.51 12.26 -8.94
CA GLY A 235 -6.22 12.93 -9.06
C GLY A 235 -5.06 11.96 -9.29
N ALA A 236 -5.03 10.83 -8.58
CA ALA A 236 -4.04 9.77 -8.76
C ALA A 236 -4.10 9.15 -10.16
N SER A 237 -5.30 8.92 -10.69
CA SER A 237 -5.49 8.35 -12.02
C SER A 237 -5.04 9.26 -13.17
N ILE A 238 -5.04 10.59 -12.96
CA ILE A 238 -4.73 11.57 -14.01
C ILE A 238 -3.30 12.11 -13.85
N TYR A 239 -2.89 12.45 -12.62
CA TYR A 239 -1.65 13.16 -12.29
C TYR A 239 -0.73 12.38 -11.34
N GLY A 240 -1.12 11.17 -10.95
CA GLY A 240 -0.35 10.34 -10.03
C GLY A 240 0.98 9.87 -10.60
N MET A 241 1.82 9.38 -9.69
CA MET A 241 3.18 8.91 -9.99
C MET A 241 3.36 7.51 -9.42
N ALA A 242 4.13 6.66 -10.12
CA ALA A 242 4.57 5.38 -9.60
C ALA A 242 5.56 5.55 -8.43
N ASP A 243 5.71 4.54 -7.57
CA ASP A 243 6.53 4.63 -6.35
C ASP A 243 7.98 5.08 -6.62
N HIS A 244 8.63 4.50 -7.63
CA HIS A 244 9.98 4.88 -8.03
C HIS A 244 10.06 6.33 -8.55
N GLN A 245 8.98 6.83 -9.16
CA GLN A 245 8.88 8.21 -9.64
C GLN A 245 8.71 9.19 -8.49
N GLN A 246 8.02 8.83 -7.40
CA GLN A 246 7.91 9.69 -6.21
C GLN A 246 9.28 9.98 -5.59
N GLY A 247 10.14 8.95 -5.52
CA GLY A 247 11.52 9.12 -5.06
C GLY A 247 12.33 10.08 -5.94
N LEU A 248 12.08 10.11 -7.26
CA LEU A 248 12.70 11.07 -8.18
C LEU A 248 12.09 12.46 -8.05
N TYR A 249 10.77 12.56 -7.85
CA TYR A 249 10.05 13.82 -7.69
C TYR A 249 10.59 14.60 -6.47
N ASN A 250 10.82 13.91 -5.35
CA ASN A 250 11.30 14.49 -4.09
C ASN A 250 12.79 14.89 -4.09
N LYS A 251 13.60 14.45 -5.05
CA LYS A 251 15.05 14.73 -5.07
C LYS A 251 15.40 16.21 -5.29
N ASP A 252 14.46 17.03 -5.76
CA ASP A 252 14.65 18.47 -5.97
C ASP A 252 14.35 19.34 -4.73
N ASP A 253 13.84 18.76 -3.63
CA ASP A 253 13.67 19.49 -2.36
C ASP A 253 15.01 19.63 -1.58
N LEU A 254 16.15 19.28 -2.18
CA LEU A 254 17.48 19.32 -1.56
C LEU A 254 18.46 20.27 -2.30
N THR A 255 18.56 21.47 -1.71
CA THR A 255 19.68 22.42 -1.68
C THR A 255 20.19 23.06 -2.98
N GLU A 256 20.26 24.40 -2.94
CA GLU A 256 20.95 25.31 -3.85
C GLU A 256 22.47 24.99 -4.03
N GLU A 257 23.02 24.04 -3.26
CA GLU A 257 24.44 23.68 -3.25
C GLU A 257 24.91 22.77 -4.40
N LYS A 258 24.01 22.14 -5.18
CA LYS A 258 24.41 21.28 -6.32
C LYS A 258 24.57 22.02 -7.65
N THR A 259 24.67 23.34 -7.62
CA THR A 259 24.94 24.16 -8.80
C THR A 259 26.37 23.94 -9.37
N ILE A 260 27.25 23.25 -8.63
CA ILE A 260 28.67 23.08 -8.97
C ILE A 260 28.95 21.93 -9.97
N PHE A 261 28.04 20.97 -10.16
CA PHE A 261 28.24 19.84 -11.11
C PHE A 261 27.55 20.01 -12.48
N ARG A 262 27.10 21.23 -12.83
CA ARG A 262 26.42 21.51 -14.12
C ARG A 262 27.41 21.74 -15.27
N LYS A 263 28.18 20.71 -15.64
CA LYS A 263 28.89 20.65 -16.94
C LYS A 263 28.61 19.40 -17.77
N ASP A 264 27.77 18.48 -17.28
CA ASP A 264 27.34 17.32 -18.05
C ASP A 264 26.04 17.62 -18.83
N TRP A 265 26.11 17.55 -20.17
CA TRP A 265 24.96 17.76 -21.05
C TRP A 265 23.83 16.75 -20.78
N ALA A 266 24.17 15.52 -20.35
CA ALA A 266 23.19 14.51 -19.99
C ALA A 266 22.39 14.92 -18.74
N ALA A 267 23.05 15.50 -17.73
CA ALA A 267 22.40 15.99 -16.52
C ALA A 267 21.46 17.18 -16.83
N MET A 268 21.89 18.12 -17.68
CA MET A 268 21.05 19.27 -18.05
C MET A 268 19.81 18.85 -18.86
N LYS A 269 19.93 17.84 -19.74
CA LYS A 269 18.81 17.27 -20.48
C LYS A 269 17.83 16.55 -19.55
N LEU A 270 18.34 15.81 -18.55
CA LEU A 270 17.53 15.13 -17.55
C LEU A 270 16.77 16.14 -16.68
N GLU A 271 17.42 17.18 -16.20
CA GLU A 271 16.79 18.29 -15.45
C GLU A 271 15.65 18.94 -16.23
N LYS A 272 15.86 19.24 -17.51
CA LYS A 272 14.82 19.82 -18.37
C LYS A 272 13.63 18.88 -18.56
N LEU A 273 13.90 17.58 -18.71
CA LEU A 273 12.85 16.56 -18.82
C LEU A 273 12.07 16.43 -17.50
N MET A 274 12.78 16.42 -16.36
CA MET A 274 12.19 16.35 -15.03
C MET A 274 11.33 17.58 -14.74
N ALA A 275 11.79 18.79 -15.06
CA ALA A 275 11.02 20.01 -14.92
C ALA A 275 9.70 19.94 -15.73
N LYS A 276 9.75 19.50 -17.00
CA LYS A 276 8.56 19.31 -17.84
C LYS A 276 7.64 18.20 -17.32
N TRP A 277 8.19 17.15 -16.72
CA TRP A 277 7.38 16.09 -16.14
C TRP A 277 6.66 16.56 -14.87
N ARG A 278 7.33 17.34 -14.01
CA ARG A 278 6.74 17.91 -12.79
C ARG A 278 5.61 18.90 -13.04
N THR A 279 5.50 19.48 -14.25
CA THR A 279 4.31 20.28 -14.59
C THR A 279 3.07 19.43 -14.90
N ASN A 280 3.22 18.12 -15.06
CA ASN A 280 2.13 17.20 -15.44
C ASN A 280 1.83 16.14 -14.37
N ALA A 281 2.56 16.13 -13.26
CA ALA A 281 2.40 15.15 -12.19
C ALA A 281 2.51 15.82 -10.82
N THR A 282 1.77 15.33 -9.85
CA THR A 282 1.79 15.87 -8.48
C THR A 282 1.56 14.78 -7.44
N LYS A 283 1.89 15.08 -6.19
CA LYS A 283 1.48 14.27 -5.05
C LYS A 283 -0.04 14.38 -4.89
N VAL A 284 -0.66 13.30 -4.47
CA VAL A 284 -2.13 13.16 -4.45
C VAL A 284 -2.78 13.65 -3.16
N SER A 285 -2.01 14.20 -2.21
CA SER A 285 -2.57 14.82 -1.00
C SER A 285 -3.43 16.03 -1.38
N LEU A 286 -4.50 16.32 -0.64
CA LEU A 286 -5.41 17.43 -0.96
C LEU A 286 -4.64 18.75 -1.15
N LYS A 287 -3.70 19.03 -0.26
CA LYS A 287 -2.86 20.23 -0.34
C LYS A 287 -2.01 20.27 -1.61
N ASP A 288 -1.31 19.19 -1.93
CA ASP A 288 -0.42 19.15 -3.10
C ASP A 288 -1.21 19.15 -4.42
N LEU A 289 -2.35 18.46 -4.43
CA LEU A 289 -3.27 18.40 -5.56
C LEU A 289 -3.92 19.77 -5.81
N CYS A 290 -4.44 20.43 -4.78
CA CYS A 290 -4.98 21.79 -4.88
C CYS A 290 -3.90 22.80 -5.29
N LYS A 291 -2.69 22.73 -4.72
CA LYS A 291 -1.57 23.60 -5.13
C LYS A 291 -1.23 23.43 -6.60
N PHE A 292 -1.30 22.20 -7.11
CA PHE A 292 -1.06 21.90 -8.52
C PHE A 292 -2.20 22.41 -9.42
N LEU A 293 -3.45 22.01 -9.13
CA LEU A 293 -4.63 22.31 -9.95
C LEU A 293 -5.04 23.79 -9.94
N LEU A 294 -4.74 24.51 -8.86
CA LEU A 294 -5.12 25.90 -8.66
C LEU A 294 -3.92 26.86 -8.83
N SER A 295 -2.80 26.40 -9.38
CA SER A 295 -1.58 27.20 -9.54
C SER A 295 -1.78 28.46 -10.40
N GLU A 296 -2.67 28.40 -11.38
CA GLU A 296 -3.02 29.52 -12.26
C GLU A 296 -4.17 30.41 -11.71
N ASP A 297 -4.89 29.93 -10.68
CA ASP A 297 -6.04 30.62 -10.13
C ASP A 297 -5.58 31.73 -9.17
N LYS A 298 -5.82 32.99 -9.57
CA LYS A 298 -5.38 34.19 -8.82
C LYS A 298 -6.37 34.67 -7.76
N ASP A 299 -7.49 33.97 -7.58
CA ASP A 299 -8.51 34.38 -6.63
C ASP A 299 -8.08 34.18 -5.17
N ARG A 300 -8.73 34.95 -4.28
CA ARG A 300 -8.39 34.97 -2.86
C ARG A 300 -8.59 33.60 -2.19
N LEU A 301 -9.58 32.83 -2.63
CA LEU A 301 -9.90 31.53 -2.05
C LEU A 301 -8.84 30.48 -2.46
N SER A 302 -8.42 30.44 -3.73
CA SER A 302 -7.32 29.59 -4.19
C SER A 302 -6.01 29.89 -3.47
N LYS A 303 -5.71 31.19 -3.26
CA LYS A 303 -4.54 31.60 -2.49
C LYS A 303 -4.63 31.15 -1.02
N LYS A 304 -5.83 31.21 -0.42
CA LYS A 304 -6.05 30.70 0.95
C LYS A 304 -5.87 29.18 1.04
N ILE A 305 -6.44 28.44 0.09
CA ILE A 305 -6.32 26.96 0.00
C ILE A 305 -4.85 26.54 -0.17
N SER A 306 -4.11 27.19 -1.06
CA SER A 306 -2.69 26.85 -1.28
C SER A 306 -1.79 27.13 -0.06
N MET A 307 -2.22 28.00 0.85
CA MET A 307 -1.53 28.34 2.10
C MET A 307 -1.99 27.50 3.31
N MET A 308 -2.83 26.47 3.11
CA MET A 308 -3.26 25.58 4.19
C MET A 308 -2.07 25.00 4.97
N LYS A 309 -2.08 25.18 6.29
CA LYS A 309 -1.07 24.65 7.19
C LYS A 309 -1.46 23.25 7.64
N LYS A 310 -0.46 22.45 8.02
CA LYS A 310 -0.66 21.09 8.55
C LYS A 310 -0.93 21.08 10.07
N THR A 311 -0.86 22.23 10.71
CA THR A 311 -0.83 22.38 12.18
C THR A 311 -2.14 22.02 12.85
N GLU A 312 -3.26 22.36 12.22
CA GLU A 312 -4.61 22.16 12.75
C GLU A 312 -5.01 20.68 12.66
N ARG A 313 -4.61 19.99 11.59
CA ARG A 313 -4.75 18.53 11.45
C ARG A 313 -4.05 17.76 12.56
N ASP A 314 -2.88 18.24 12.99
CA ASP A 314 -2.11 17.59 14.05
C ASP A 314 -2.87 17.55 15.38
N TYR A 315 -3.83 18.45 15.62
CA TYR A 315 -4.65 18.43 16.83
C TYR A 315 -5.44 17.13 16.95
N PHE A 316 -6.09 16.68 15.87
CA PHE A 316 -6.85 15.42 15.85
C PHE A 316 -6.00 14.16 16.08
N VAL A 317 -4.69 14.28 15.90
CA VAL A 317 -3.73 13.18 16.13
C VAL A 317 -3.15 13.20 17.54
N LYS A 318 -2.90 14.38 18.10
CA LYS A 318 -2.08 14.57 19.31
C LYS A 318 -2.88 14.98 20.54
N GLU A 319 -3.93 15.78 20.35
CA GLU A 319 -4.68 16.37 21.46
C GLU A 319 -5.78 15.41 21.95
N PRO A 320 -6.09 15.39 23.27
CA PRO A 320 -7.19 14.60 23.82
C PRO A 320 -8.55 15.16 23.40
N ILE A 321 -9.63 14.34 23.44
CA ILE A 321 -10.96 14.82 23.02
C ILE A 321 -11.46 16.07 23.77
N MET A 322 -11.01 16.24 25.03
CA MET A 322 -11.35 17.40 25.86
C MET A 322 -10.90 18.72 25.23
N PHE A 323 -9.79 18.72 24.49
CA PHE A 323 -9.26 19.89 23.79
C PHE A 323 -10.30 20.51 22.85
N PHE A 324 -11.06 19.67 22.15
CA PHE A 324 -12.07 20.10 21.17
C PHE A 324 -13.38 20.58 21.81
N ARG A 325 -13.54 20.47 23.13
CA ARG A 325 -14.71 21.02 23.85
C ARG A 325 -14.53 22.49 24.20
N GLU A 326 -13.31 22.99 24.17
CA GLU A 326 -13.05 24.42 24.34
C GLU A 326 -13.58 25.18 23.13
N THR A 327 -14.40 26.21 23.37
CA THR A 327 -15.11 26.96 22.31
C THR A 327 -14.16 27.44 21.22
N LYS A 328 -13.00 28.01 21.59
CA LYS A 328 -12.03 28.50 20.62
C LYS A 328 -11.48 27.37 19.73
N ASN A 329 -11.05 26.28 20.34
CA ASN A 329 -10.43 25.16 19.63
C ASN A 329 -11.47 24.47 18.72
N PHE A 330 -12.71 24.31 19.19
CA PHE A 330 -13.81 23.81 18.38
C PHE A 330 -14.04 24.65 17.12
N GLN A 331 -14.18 25.98 17.28
CA GLN A 331 -14.42 26.86 16.13
C GLN A 331 -13.25 26.86 15.14
N GLU A 332 -12.00 26.84 15.64
CA GLU A 332 -10.81 26.74 14.79
C GLU A 332 -10.77 25.42 14.01
N CYS A 333 -11.08 24.29 14.67
CA CYS A 333 -11.12 22.98 14.03
C CYS A 333 -12.24 22.88 12.99
N MET A 334 -13.43 23.40 13.27
CA MET A 334 -14.55 23.41 12.32
C MET A 334 -14.26 24.30 11.11
N ALA A 335 -13.60 25.45 11.32
CA ALA A 335 -13.14 26.31 10.23
C ALA A 335 -12.06 25.64 9.35
N TYR A 336 -11.19 24.83 9.96
CA TYR A 336 -10.23 23.98 9.25
C TYR A 336 -10.97 22.93 8.38
N CYS A 337 -11.89 22.16 8.97
CA CYS A 337 -12.68 21.15 8.24
C CYS A 337 -13.44 21.79 7.07
N ALA A 338 -14.04 22.96 7.27
CA ALA A 338 -14.74 23.68 6.21
C ALA A 338 -13.80 24.17 5.08
N LEU A 339 -12.54 24.48 5.41
CA LEU A 339 -11.54 24.83 4.41
C LEU A 339 -11.12 23.60 3.58
N ASP A 340 -11.03 22.42 4.19
CA ASP A 340 -10.76 21.16 3.47
C ASP A 340 -11.94 20.77 2.56
N VAL A 341 -13.19 20.94 3.02
CA VAL A 341 -14.39 20.74 2.18
C VAL A 341 -14.41 21.68 0.97
N ILE A 342 -14.15 22.99 1.15
CA ILE A 342 -14.15 23.91 0.01
C ILE A 342 -12.95 23.67 -0.93
N ALA A 343 -11.80 23.25 -0.39
CA ALA A 343 -10.63 22.85 -1.18
C ALA A 343 -10.95 21.62 -2.04
N THR A 344 -11.61 20.62 -1.45
CA THR A 344 -12.08 19.42 -2.15
C THR A 344 -13.07 19.77 -3.26
N ALA A 345 -14.00 20.70 -3.00
CA ALA A 345 -14.93 21.20 -4.01
C ALA A 345 -14.20 21.85 -5.21
N LYS A 346 -13.17 22.67 -4.94
CA LYS A 346 -12.34 23.28 -5.99
C LYS A 346 -11.54 22.24 -6.78
N ALA A 347 -10.91 21.28 -6.08
CA ALA A 347 -10.19 20.20 -6.73
C ALA A 347 -11.12 19.40 -7.65
N PHE A 348 -12.32 19.07 -7.17
CA PHE A 348 -13.36 18.42 -7.95
C PHE A 348 -13.70 19.20 -9.22
N GLN A 349 -13.95 20.52 -9.12
CA GLN A 349 -14.26 21.35 -10.29
C GLN A 349 -13.14 21.37 -11.35
N LYS A 350 -11.87 21.25 -10.94
CA LYS A 350 -10.74 21.15 -11.88
C LYS A 350 -10.54 19.73 -12.42
N LEU A 351 -10.83 18.71 -11.62
CA LEU A 351 -10.62 17.30 -11.98
C LEU A 351 -11.67 16.75 -12.94
N VAL A 352 -12.96 17.07 -12.74
CA VAL A 352 -14.05 16.46 -13.52
C VAL A 352 -13.90 16.66 -15.04
N PRO A 353 -13.55 17.87 -15.55
CA PRO A 353 -13.32 18.04 -16.99
C PRO A 353 -12.19 17.15 -17.51
N LYS A 354 -11.07 17.06 -16.77
CA LYS A 354 -9.92 16.24 -17.12
C LYS A 354 -10.20 14.74 -17.01
N PHE A 355 -10.98 14.34 -16.02
CA PHE A 355 -11.46 12.97 -15.86
C PHE A 355 -12.30 12.54 -17.06
N ARG A 356 -13.24 13.39 -17.52
CA ARG A 356 -14.07 13.09 -18.70
C ARG A 356 -13.28 13.10 -20.01
N GLU A 357 -12.26 13.95 -20.13
CA GLU A 357 -11.34 13.97 -21.28
C GLU A 357 -10.53 12.67 -21.37
N MET A 358 -9.97 12.22 -20.24
CA MET A 358 -9.16 11.00 -20.18
C MET A 358 -9.99 9.71 -20.22
N TYR A 359 -11.20 9.74 -19.65
CA TYR A 359 -12.07 8.59 -19.48
C TYR A 359 -13.48 8.88 -20.03
N PRO A 360 -13.65 8.96 -21.35
CA PRO A 360 -14.91 9.35 -21.98
C PRO A 360 -16.01 8.28 -21.88
N SER A 361 -15.64 7.02 -21.60
CA SER A 361 -16.62 5.93 -21.52
C SER A 361 -17.47 6.03 -20.24
N PRO A 362 -18.82 5.96 -20.33
CA PRO A 362 -19.69 5.93 -19.15
C PRO A 362 -19.45 4.67 -18.30
N VAL A 363 -18.90 3.61 -18.89
CA VAL A 363 -18.54 2.38 -18.17
C VAL A 363 -17.45 2.66 -17.14
N THR A 364 -16.50 3.55 -17.44
CA THR A 364 -15.46 3.96 -16.49
C THR A 364 -16.05 4.72 -15.32
N LEU A 365 -16.98 5.66 -15.57
CA LEU A 365 -17.68 6.37 -14.49
C LEU A 365 -18.50 5.41 -13.62
N TYR A 366 -19.20 4.45 -14.24
CA TYR A 366 -19.93 3.42 -13.52
C TYR A 366 -19.01 2.60 -12.61
N GLY A 367 -17.87 2.14 -13.14
CA GLY A 367 -16.86 1.44 -12.37
C GLY A 367 -16.34 2.32 -11.21
N PHE A 368 -15.96 3.56 -11.51
CA PHE A 368 -15.43 4.50 -10.52
C PHE A 368 -16.37 4.72 -9.33
N LEU A 369 -17.66 4.96 -9.60
CA LEU A 369 -18.65 5.19 -8.54
C LEU A 369 -18.96 3.93 -7.71
N ASN A 370 -18.91 2.74 -8.31
CA ASN A 370 -19.28 1.49 -7.60
C ASN A 370 -18.10 0.76 -6.96
N MET A 371 -16.86 0.96 -7.42
CA MET A 371 -15.68 0.33 -6.81
C MET A 371 -15.45 0.80 -5.38
N GLY A 372 -15.83 2.04 -5.04
CA GLY A 372 -15.79 2.56 -3.68
C GLY A 372 -16.88 2.01 -2.75
N ASP A 373 -17.86 1.28 -3.28
CA ASP A 373 -19.04 0.79 -2.55
C ASP A 373 -18.95 -0.71 -2.20
N ALA A 374 -17.77 -1.18 -1.81
CA ALA A 374 -17.57 -2.55 -1.35
C ALA A 374 -18.26 -2.79 0.01
N TYR A 375 -18.81 -4.00 0.17
CA TYR A 375 -19.41 -4.50 1.40
C TYR A 375 -18.66 -5.76 1.87
N LEU A 376 -18.13 -5.72 3.08
CA LEU A 376 -17.45 -6.86 3.70
C LEU A 376 -18.34 -7.44 4.79
N PRO A 377 -18.94 -8.63 4.60
CA PRO A 377 -19.84 -9.25 5.57
C PRO A 377 -19.03 -9.86 6.72
N ILE A 378 -18.49 -9.02 7.60
CA ILE A 378 -17.92 -9.46 8.88
C ILE A 378 -19.02 -9.66 9.91
N ASN A 379 -18.78 -10.53 10.87
CA ASN A 379 -19.71 -10.82 11.96
C ASN A 379 -18.98 -10.75 13.31
N ARG A 380 -19.71 -11.03 14.39
CA ARG A 380 -19.18 -11.03 15.77
C ARG A 380 -18.00 -11.99 16.01
N TYR A 381 -17.72 -12.92 15.11
CA TYR A 381 -16.60 -13.85 15.23
C TYR A 381 -15.28 -13.25 14.71
N TRP A 382 -15.32 -12.11 14.00
CA TRP A 382 -14.11 -11.47 13.47
C TRP A 382 -13.10 -11.06 14.56
N PRO A 383 -13.51 -10.42 15.69
CA PRO A 383 -12.59 -10.14 16.79
C PRO A 383 -11.98 -11.43 17.37
N GLN A 384 -12.78 -12.47 17.57
CA GLN A 384 -12.30 -13.76 18.09
C GLN A 384 -11.27 -14.40 17.15
N TYR A 385 -11.51 -14.35 15.84
CA TYR A 385 -10.56 -14.81 14.83
C TYR A 385 -9.26 -14.00 14.88
N TYR A 386 -9.36 -12.67 14.91
CA TYR A 386 -8.21 -11.77 15.00
C TYR A 386 -7.38 -12.05 16.26
N ASP A 387 -8.01 -12.10 17.43
CA ASP A 387 -7.34 -12.36 18.71
C ASP A 387 -6.71 -13.76 18.74
N SER A 388 -7.35 -14.75 18.12
CA SER A 388 -6.78 -16.10 17.99
C SER A 388 -5.54 -16.12 17.09
N CYS A 389 -5.55 -15.38 15.99
CA CYS A 389 -4.39 -15.23 15.11
C CYS A 389 -3.24 -14.48 15.79
N GLU A 390 -3.53 -13.37 16.48
CA GLU A 390 -2.54 -12.61 17.25
C GLU A 390 -1.93 -13.46 18.35
N LYS A 391 -2.77 -14.19 19.11
CA LYS A 391 -2.29 -15.13 20.14
C LYS A 391 -1.39 -16.20 19.55
N ALA A 392 -1.80 -16.87 18.47
CA ALA A 392 -0.99 -17.90 17.82
C ALA A 392 0.34 -17.35 17.30
N LEU A 393 0.35 -16.13 16.75
CA LEU A 393 1.57 -15.45 16.31
C LEU A 393 2.49 -15.13 17.48
N LEU A 394 1.96 -14.61 18.58
CA LEU A 394 2.73 -14.28 19.79
C LEU A 394 3.33 -15.53 20.43
N GLU A 395 2.56 -16.61 20.54
CA GLU A 395 3.04 -17.91 21.01
C GLU A 395 4.15 -18.45 20.11
N GLN A 396 3.98 -18.40 18.79
CA GLN A 396 5.01 -18.84 17.85
C GLN A 396 6.29 -17.99 17.95
N LYS A 397 6.17 -16.67 18.08
CA LYS A 397 7.30 -15.77 18.29
C LYS A 397 8.03 -16.08 19.59
N GLN A 398 7.28 -16.27 20.68
CA GLN A 398 7.84 -16.62 21.98
C GLN A 398 8.61 -17.94 21.91
N GLN A 399 8.01 -18.97 21.31
CA GLN A 399 8.67 -20.26 21.13
C GLN A 399 9.94 -20.14 20.28
N ASN A 400 9.90 -19.36 19.19
CA ASN A 400 11.08 -19.11 18.37
C ASN A 400 12.20 -18.44 19.17
N SER A 401 11.89 -17.40 19.95
CA SER A 401 12.86 -16.73 20.83
C SER A 401 13.49 -17.69 21.83
N ILE A 402 12.66 -18.55 22.45
CA ILE A 402 13.12 -19.59 23.37
C ILE A 402 14.09 -20.56 22.69
N GLN A 403 13.74 -21.06 21.50
CA GLN A 403 14.59 -22.02 20.77
C GLN A 403 15.91 -21.39 20.33
N ILE A 404 15.91 -20.11 19.95
CA ILE A 404 17.13 -19.36 19.61
C ILE A 404 18.05 -19.28 20.82
N VAL A 405 17.52 -18.87 21.99
CA VAL A 405 18.33 -18.75 23.21
C VAL A 405 18.87 -20.10 23.66
N LYS A 406 18.04 -21.15 23.64
CA LYS A 406 18.47 -22.53 23.94
C LYS A 406 19.61 -22.98 23.02
N SER A 407 19.44 -22.82 21.71
CA SER A 407 20.44 -23.23 20.72
C SER A 407 21.74 -22.44 20.89
N ALA A 408 21.65 -21.12 21.10
CA ALA A 408 22.80 -20.27 21.35
C ALA A 408 23.54 -20.66 22.64
N LYS A 409 22.80 -21.05 23.68
CA LYS A 409 23.36 -21.49 24.96
C LYS A 409 24.09 -22.83 24.81
N THR A 410 23.49 -23.79 24.10
CA THR A 410 24.14 -25.07 23.75
C THR A 410 25.44 -24.83 22.98
N LEU A 411 25.44 -23.92 21.99
CA LEU A 411 26.68 -23.60 21.26
C LEU A 411 27.77 -22.99 22.14
N CYS A 412 27.42 -22.16 23.13
CA CYS A 412 28.40 -21.66 24.10
C CYS A 412 29.08 -22.78 24.90
N GLU A 413 28.40 -23.91 25.09
CA GLU A 413 28.88 -25.05 25.87
C GLU A 413 29.64 -26.07 25.00
N GLU A 414 29.18 -26.30 23.77
CA GLU A 414 29.69 -27.34 22.87
C GLU A 414 30.76 -26.85 21.89
N THR A 415 30.78 -25.55 21.57
CA THR A 415 31.67 -24.99 20.55
C THR A 415 32.65 -23.98 21.12
N ASN A 416 33.61 -23.56 20.31
CA ASN A 416 34.64 -22.60 20.68
C ASN A 416 34.94 -21.65 19.51
N ILE A 417 36.00 -20.85 19.64
CA ILE A 417 36.39 -19.86 18.64
C ILE A 417 36.78 -20.46 17.26
N THR A 418 37.02 -21.77 17.14
CA THR A 418 37.36 -22.41 15.86
C THR A 418 36.11 -22.82 15.06
N ASP A 419 34.91 -22.62 15.61
CA ASP A 419 33.65 -22.89 14.93
C ASP A 419 33.52 -22.10 13.61
N PRO A 420 33.31 -22.77 12.46
CA PRO A 420 33.20 -22.12 11.15
C PRO A 420 31.96 -21.26 10.91
N TRP A 421 31.11 -21.00 11.90
CA TRP A 421 30.04 -20.01 11.85
C TRP A 421 30.25 -18.88 12.87
N LEU A 422 30.85 -19.16 14.03
CA LEU A 422 30.99 -18.24 15.16
C LEU A 422 32.40 -17.66 15.38
N TRP A 423 33.42 -18.06 14.59
CA TRP A 423 34.81 -17.61 14.80
C TRP A 423 35.01 -16.08 14.76
N THR A 424 34.15 -15.35 14.04
CA THR A 424 34.22 -13.87 13.97
C THR A 424 33.56 -13.17 15.14
N GLU A 425 32.85 -13.90 16.00
CA GLU A 425 32.09 -13.34 17.12
C GLU A 425 32.97 -13.06 18.35
N ASP A 426 32.52 -12.17 19.23
CA ASP A 426 33.28 -11.80 20.44
C ASP A 426 33.14 -12.87 21.53
N TRP A 427 34.11 -13.79 21.56
CA TRP A 427 34.20 -14.86 22.56
C TRP A 427 34.71 -14.41 23.94
N LYS A 428 35.03 -13.12 24.14
CA LYS A 428 35.52 -12.64 25.44
C LYS A 428 34.43 -12.75 26.51
N LEU A 429 34.84 -13.17 27.69
CA LEU A 429 33.98 -13.21 28.87
C LEU A 429 33.89 -11.82 29.52
N SER A 430 32.69 -11.49 30.02
CA SER A 430 32.49 -10.32 30.86
C SER A 430 32.92 -10.63 32.29
N ARG A 431 33.31 -9.61 33.08
CA ARG A 431 33.58 -9.80 34.52
C ARG A 431 32.33 -10.20 35.32
N LYS A 432 31.14 -9.93 34.77
CA LYS A 432 29.85 -10.14 35.45
C LYS A 432 29.04 -11.32 34.89
N ASP A 433 29.41 -11.85 33.73
CA ASP A 433 28.65 -12.89 33.02
C ASP A 433 29.57 -14.06 32.67
N SER A 434 29.10 -15.29 32.90
CA SER A 434 29.84 -16.52 32.56
C SER A 434 29.80 -16.87 31.07
N ASN A 435 28.94 -16.21 30.29
CA ASN A 435 28.80 -16.45 28.86
C ASN A 435 29.63 -15.46 28.01
N PRO A 436 30.02 -15.86 26.78
CA PRO A 436 30.65 -14.98 25.80
C PRO A 436 29.85 -13.71 25.51
N ARG A 437 30.55 -12.63 25.15
CA ARG A 437 29.92 -11.35 24.78
C ARG A 437 28.95 -11.48 23.61
N TRP A 438 29.25 -12.31 22.61
CA TRP A 438 28.34 -12.51 21.48
C TRP A 438 26.98 -13.06 21.92
N TYR A 439 26.96 -13.99 22.88
CA TYR A 439 25.73 -14.53 23.46
C TYR A 439 24.99 -13.45 24.26
N ASN A 440 25.71 -12.68 25.08
CA ASN A 440 25.10 -11.60 25.87
C ASN A 440 24.53 -10.46 25.00
N ASN A 441 25.04 -10.30 23.78
CA ASN A 441 24.55 -9.34 22.79
C ASN A 441 23.28 -9.81 22.06
N LEU A 442 22.87 -11.08 22.26
CA LEU A 442 21.60 -11.60 21.74
C LEU A 442 20.40 -10.91 22.41
N PHE A 443 20.52 -10.58 23.69
CA PHE A 443 19.47 -9.95 24.49
C PHE A 443 19.41 -8.43 24.26
N ALA A 444 18.21 -7.84 24.32
CA ALA A 444 18.06 -6.40 24.06
C ALA A 444 18.67 -5.54 25.18
N ASN A 445 18.63 -6.00 26.42
CA ASN A 445 19.25 -5.34 27.57
C ASN A 445 19.87 -6.32 28.58
N ALA A 446 20.54 -5.80 29.61
CA ALA A 446 21.23 -6.63 30.60
C ALA A 446 20.28 -7.38 31.55
N GLU A 447 19.11 -6.82 31.85
CA GLU A 447 18.10 -7.42 32.74
C GLU A 447 17.52 -8.69 32.12
N GLN A 448 17.29 -8.66 30.80
CA GLN A 448 16.79 -9.78 30.02
C GLN A 448 17.74 -11.00 29.98
N ARG A 449 19.03 -10.83 30.30
CA ARG A 449 20.00 -11.95 30.33
C ARG A 449 19.76 -12.92 31.48
N GLY A 450 19.15 -12.43 32.55
CA GLY A 450 18.88 -13.21 33.77
C GLY A 450 17.50 -13.86 33.80
N LEU A 451 16.70 -13.69 32.76
CA LEU A 451 15.36 -14.27 32.67
C LEU A 451 15.44 -15.80 32.61
N SER A 452 14.45 -16.45 33.22
CA SER A 452 14.27 -17.88 33.01
C SER A 452 13.87 -18.14 31.56
N ILE A 453 14.09 -19.35 31.07
CA ILE A 453 13.72 -19.73 29.70
C ILE A 453 12.22 -19.52 29.43
N GLU A 454 11.39 -19.65 30.47
CA GLU A 454 9.93 -19.53 30.39
C GLU A 454 9.47 -18.06 30.27
N ASP A 455 10.30 -17.12 30.72
CA ASP A 455 10.01 -15.68 30.71
C ASP A 455 10.53 -14.97 29.45
N ILE A 456 11.15 -15.70 28.52
CA ILE A 456 11.65 -15.13 27.26
C ILE A 456 10.46 -14.79 26.36
N GLY A 457 10.32 -13.51 25.99
CA GLY A 457 9.31 -12.95 25.09
C GLY A 457 9.84 -12.56 23.70
N ASP A 458 8.97 -11.97 22.86
CA ASP A 458 9.32 -11.45 21.53
C ASP A 458 10.29 -10.26 21.60
N ASP A 459 10.15 -9.42 22.64
CA ASP A 459 10.95 -8.21 22.89
C ASP A 459 12.26 -8.48 23.65
N THR A 460 12.51 -9.74 24.01
CA THR A 460 13.69 -10.14 24.81
C THR A 460 14.98 -10.13 24.00
N LEU A 461 14.88 -10.27 22.68
CA LEU A 461 16.02 -10.38 21.78
C LEU A 461 16.27 -9.08 21.01
N ASN A 462 17.54 -8.72 20.85
CA ASN A 462 17.97 -7.49 20.15
C ASN A 462 17.77 -7.59 18.64
N VAL A 463 17.10 -6.64 17.99
CA VAL A 463 16.91 -6.58 16.51
C VAL A 463 18.15 -6.94 15.67
N ARG A 464 19.38 -6.71 16.17
CA ARG A 464 20.64 -7.09 15.51
C ARG A 464 20.99 -8.59 15.54
N TYR A 465 20.27 -9.44 16.29
CA TYR A 465 20.51 -10.89 16.32
C TYR A 465 20.25 -11.55 14.97
N GLY A 466 19.55 -10.89 14.02
CA GLY A 466 19.33 -11.43 12.68
C GLY A 466 20.63 -11.83 11.96
N LYS A 467 21.78 -11.25 12.33
CA LYS A 467 23.10 -11.68 11.83
C LYS A 467 23.67 -12.93 12.50
N LEU A 468 23.24 -13.20 13.74
CA LEU A 468 23.62 -14.39 14.51
C LEU A 468 22.76 -15.60 14.16
N ILE A 469 21.50 -15.43 13.72
CA ILE A 469 20.60 -16.55 13.39
C ILE A 469 21.22 -17.54 12.40
N PRO A 470 21.77 -17.10 11.24
CA PRO A 470 22.38 -18.04 10.31
C PRO A 470 23.59 -18.77 10.90
N LYS A 471 24.27 -18.16 11.89
CA LYS A 471 25.43 -18.73 12.57
C LYS A 471 25.00 -19.76 13.62
N ILE A 472 24.04 -19.41 14.46
CA ILE A 472 23.47 -20.27 15.51
C ILE A 472 22.87 -21.55 14.90
N PHE A 473 22.16 -21.45 13.77
CA PHE A 473 21.55 -22.63 13.14
C PHE A 473 22.44 -23.29 12.09
N GLY A 474 23.72 -22.89 11.97
CA GLY A 474 24.65 -23.49 11.03
C GLY A 474 24.18 -23.47 9.57
N MET A 475 23.54 -22.36 9.16
CA MET A 475 22.96 -22.23 7.82
C MET A 475 24.05 -22.28 6.74
N VAL A 476 23.73 -22.93 5.62
CA VAL A 476 24.65 -23.15 4.50
C VAL A 476 24.05 -22.77 3.16
N TYR A 477 24.90 -22.40 2.21
CA TYR A 477 24.56 -22.35 0.78
C TYR A 477 25.18 -23.56 0.08
N GLY A 478 24.35 -24.54 -0.27
CA GLY A 478 24.82 -25.86 -0.66
C GLY A 478 25.60 -26.50 0.50
N PRO A 479 26.91 -26.78 0.34
CA PRO A 479 27.72 -27.35 1.42
C PRO A 479 28.42 -26.33 2.32
N TYR A 480 28.39 -25.05 1.95
CA TYR A 480 29.32 -24.05 2.47
C TYR A 480 28.66 -23.18 3.55
N PRO A 481 29.32 -22.96 4.71
CA PRO A 481 28.86 -22.04 5.76
C PRO A 481 28.58 -20.64 5.23
N LEU A 482 27.45 -20.06 5.66
CA LEU A 482 27.16 -18.65 5.39
C LEU A 482 28.03 -17.73 6.25
N TYR A 483 28.51 -16.64 5.65
CA TYR A 483 29.37 -15.67 6.30
C TYR A 483 28.99 -14.24 5.91
N ASP A 484 28.87 -13.34 6.89
CA ASP A 484 28.60 -11.91 6.67
C ASP A 484 29.90 -11.11 6.69
N HIS A 485 30.38 -10.70 5.51
CA HIS A 485 31.60 -9.92 5.38
C HIS A 485 31.32 -8.43 5.64
N PRO A 486 32.11 -7.72 6.47
CA PRO A 486 31.82 -6.32 6.85
C PRO A 486 31.65 -5.33 5.70
N VAL A 487 32.33 -5.57 4.58
CA VAL A 487 32.31 -4.69 3.39
C VAL A 487 31.35 -5.18 2.30
N TYR A 488 31.17 -6.50 2.18
CA TYR A 488 30.52 -7.12 1.02
C TYR A 488 29.17 -7.76 1.36
N GLY A 489 28.82 -7.84 2.64
CA GLY A 489 27.60 -8.49 3.12
C GLY A 489 27.70 -10.01 3.12
N TRP A 490 26.54 -10.67 3.07
CA TRP A 490 26.43 -12.13 3.10
C TRP A 490 27.03 -12.80 1.87
N GLY A 491 27.83 -13.83 2.12
CA GLY A 491 28.35 -14.80 1.16
C GLY A 491 28.47 -16.17 1.81
N TYR A 492 29.28 -17.04 1.22
CA TYR A 492 29.53 -18.40 1.72
C TYR A 492 31.01 -18.74 1.60
N LEU A 493 31.51 -19.55 2.53
CA LEU A 493 32.92 -19.90 2.63
C LEU A 493 33.24 -21.17 1.83
N ILE A 494 34.02 -21.02 0.76
CA ILE A 494 34.49 -22.14 -0.05
C ILE A 494 35.96 -22.44 0.32
N PRO A 495 36.29 -23.65 0.80
CA PRO A 495 37.67 -24.03 1.02
C PRO A 495 38.39 -24.20 -0.33
N VAL A 496 39.56 -23.58 -0.46
CA VAL A 496 40.44 -23.83 -1.60
C VAL A 496 41.17 -25.14 -1.35
N VAL A 497 40.73 -26.21 -2.02
CA VAL A 497 41.16 -27.60 -1.81
C VAL A 497 42.68 -27.75 -1.74
N ASP A 498 43.43 -27.15 -2.67
CA ASP A 498 44.89 -27.28 -2.74
C ASP A 498 45.62 -26.61 -1.57
N GLU A 499 45.00 -25.60 -0.95
CA GLU A 499 45.57 -24.80 0.15
C GLU A 499 45.11 -25.30 1.52
N CYS A 500 43.97 -26.01 1.58
CA CYS A 500 43.37 -26.47 2.84
C CYS A 500 43.65 -27.94 3.17
N ARG A 501 44.17 -28.74 2.21
CA ARG A 501 44.26 -30.20 2.31
C ARG A 501 45.06 -30.71 3.52
N ASP A 502 46.13 -30.01 3.87
CA ASP A 502 47.07 -30.40 4.91
C ASP A 502 46.85 -29.63 6.23
N LEU A 503 45.77 -28.84 6.31
CA LEU A 503 45.45 -28.05 7.50
C LEU A 503 44.87 -28.94 8.61
N LYS A 504 45.33 -28.71 9.83
CA LYS A 504 44.74 -29.25 11.06
C LYS A 504 43.46 -28.49 11.41
N PRO A 505 42.51 -29.09 12.14
CA PRO A 505 41.25 -28.44 12.53
C PRO A 505 41.40 -27.01 13.09
N ASP A 506 42.45 -26.78 13.89
CA ASP A 506 42.69 -25.50 14.56
C ASP A 506 43.50 -24.49 13.72
N ASP A 507 43.85 -24.81 12.48
CA ASP A 507 44.64 -23.94 11.62
C ASP A 507 43.80 -22.80 11.04
N PHE A 508 44.35 -21.59 11.14
CA PHE A 508 43.75 -20.37 10.60
C PHE A 508 44.48 -19.89 9.33
N VAL A 509 43.71 -19.41 8.35
CA VAL A 509 44.21 -18.81 7.11
C VAL A 509 43.69 -17.38 6.99
N GLU A 510 44.53 -16.48 6.52
CA GLU A 510 44.17 -15.09 6.30
C GLU A 510 43.32 -14.94 5.01
N LEU A 511 42.09 -14.45 5.17
CA LEU A 511 41.19 -14.09 4.07
C LEU A 511 41.21 -12.57 3.83
N GLY A 512 41.27 -12.16 2.56
CA GLY A 512 41.06 -10.77 2.14
C GLY A 512 42.33 -10.01 1.70
N LYS A 513 42.15 -8.78 1.19
CA LYS A 513 43.24 -7.88 0.78
C LYS A 513 43.35 -6.70 1.73
N GLU A 514 44.57 -6.28 2.06
CA GLU A 514 45.04 -5.11 2.84
C GLU A 514 44.14 -4.49 3.93
N LYS A 515 42.90 -4.09 3.63
CA LYS A 515 41.94 -3.45 4.56
C LYS A 515 40.83 -4.37 5.09
N SER A 516 40.75 -5.63 4.66
CA SER A 516 39.70 -6.59 5.06
C SER A 516 40.25 -7.97 5.46
N LYS A 517 41.45 -7.99 6.03
CA LYS A 517 42.14 -9.22 6.45
C LYS A 517 41.44 -9.84 7.68
N VAL A 518 40.96 -11.08 7.55
CA VAL A 518 40.30 -11.83 8.62
C VAL A 518 40.94 -13.22 8.72
N LEU A 519 41.32 -13.65 9.93
CA LEU A 519 41.80 -15.01 10.16
C LEU A 519 40.59 -15.96 10.22
N MET A 520 40.51 -16.89 9.29
CA MET A 520 39.43 -17.88 9.18
C MET A 520 39.94 -19.27 9.60
N PRO A 521 39.16 -20.06 10.38
CA PRO A 521 39.50 -21.43 10.74
C PRO A 521 39.35 -22.38 9.53
N ALA A 522 40.29 -22.30 8.59
CA ALA A 522 40.24 -23.02 7.33
C ALA A 522 40.35 -24.54 7.51
N GLY A 523 41.03 -25.00 8.55
CA GLY A 523 41.09 -26.42 8.90
C GLY A 523 39.74 -26.98 9.36
N ALA A 524 39.04 -26.29 10.25
CA ALA A 524 37.70 -26.66 10.68
C ALA A 524 36.71 -26.65 9.51
N LEU A 525 36.76 -25.62 8.65
CA LEU A 525 35.98 -25.55 7.42
C LEU A 525 36.25 -26.74 6.48
N TRP A 526 37.52 -27.14 6.34
CA TRP A 526 37.93 -28.27 5.51
C TRP A 526 37.43 -29.60 6.05
N ASN A 527 37.44 -29.80 7.37
CA ASN A 527 36.89 -31.01 7.98
C ASN A 527 35.39 -31.14 7.72
N ILE A 528 34.63 -30.06 7.89
CA ILE A 528 33.18 -30.05 7.60
C ILE A 528 32.93 -30.40 6.13
N TYR A 529 33.73 -29.84 5.22
CA TYR A 529 33.63 -30.16 3.80
C TYR A 529 33.93 -31.64 3.51
N ASN A 530 35.00 -32.20 4.09
CA ASN A 530 35.39 -33.60 3.90
C ASN A 530 34.37 -34.58 4.47
N GLU A 531 33.82 -34.30 5.66
CA GLU A 531 32.78 -35.13 6.27
C GLU A 531 31.52 -35.21 5.40
N ARG A 532 31.14 -34.10 4.77
CA ARG A 532 29.90 -34.01 3.99
C ARG A 532 30.04 -34.48 2.54
N PHE A 533 31.21 -34.34 1.91
CA PHE A 533 31.40 -34.61 0.46
C PHE A 533 32.43 -35.70 0.14
N GLY A 534 33.18 -36.17 1.13
CA GLY A 534 34.34 -37.04 0.92
C GLY A 534 35.53 -36.30 0.30
N ALA A 535 36.74 -36.78 0.57
CA ALA A 535 37.96 -36.14 0.07
C ALA A 535 37.96 -36.07 -1.48
N PRO A 536 38.16 -34.90 -2.10
CA PRO A 536 38.16 -34.80 -3.56
C PRO A 536 39.33 -35.59 -4.17
N SER A 537 39.02 -36.47 -5.13
CA SER A 537 40.04 -37.16 -5.92
C SER A 537 40.81 -36.14 -6.79
N LYS A 538 42.10 -36.40 -7.03
CA LYS A 538 43.14 -35.50 -7.60
C LYS A 538 42.80 -34.79 -8.94
N THR A 539 41.62 -34.96 -9.53
CA THR A 539 41.32 -34.58 -10.92
C THR A 539 40.41 -33.37 -11.11
N ASN A 540 39.79 -32.80 -10.07
CA ASN A 540 38.90 -31.65 -10.27
C ASN A 540 39.59 -30.33 -9.91
N LYS A 541 40.20 -29.70 -10.92
CA LYS A 541 40.61 -28.29 -10.87
C LYS A 541 39.37 -27.41 -10.69
N VAL A 542 39.10 -26.98 -9.47
CA VAL A 542 38.13 -25.91 -9.20
C VAL A 542 38.88 -24.58 -9.22
N SER A 543 38.41 -23.67 -10.06
CA SER A 543 39.04 -22.39 -10.36
C SER A 543 39.22 -21.51 -9.13
N LYS A 544 40.42 -20.94 -8.97
CA LYS A 544 40.67 -19.77 -8.12
C LYS A 544 39.71 -18.63 -8.50
N ARG A 545 38.75 -18.31 -7.63
CA ARG A 545 38.13 -16.97 -7.55
C ARG A 545 37.74 -16.67 -6.11
N ILE A 546 38.40 -15.65 -5.56
CA ILE A 546 37.76 -14.64 -4.73
C ILE A 546 37.32 -13.54 -5.71
#